data_AF-A0A7V3EKV6-F1
#
_entry.id   AF-A0A7V3EKV6-F1
#
_cell.length_a   1.000
_cell.length_b   1.000
_cell.length_c   1.000
_cell.angle_alpha   90.00
_cell.angle_beta   90.00
_cell.angle_gamma   90.00
#
_symmetry.space_group_name_H-M   'P 1'
#
loop_
_entity.id
_entity.type
_entity.pdbx_description
1 polymer ?
#
loop_
_entity_poly.entity_id
_entity_poly.type
_entity_poly.pdbx_seq_one_letter_code
_entity_poly.pdbx_strand_id
1 'polypeptide(L)'
;MLDDKMQAGYEALEEGKPGEACRLWLAAWRAVLELMARSGKNTIDSFDDLFGGTQRVFNWIQDLEMALHNAGLEEPDFFRERIALCETVLARFAGDDLFAGDFKTAPAQSHYELGNRDMADRLFRKWLDEKPEWSGGWVGWSDCHFLFAKKGDKNPARAEEILKEGLAVPDVDDRSFLQERLKTLYEETGRGKEAAALMREIRKKPIPEHVVSVKCKPNALQVKQTLTFGEKGLPLDRLPGLLQSLHAGTPAPIEAARHAPVGRNNPCPCGSGRKYKKCCGRQR
;
A
#
# COMPACT_ATOMS: atom_id res chain seq x y z
N MET A 1 27.42 11.05 1.60
CA MET A 1 26.78 11.27 0.27
C MET A 1 25.26 11.19 0.45
N LEU A 2 24.43 11.49 -0.56
CA LEU A 2 22.97 11.44 -0.40
C LEU A 2 22.50 10.02 -0.02
N ASP A 3 23.07 8.99 -0.66
CA ASP A 3 22.75 7.59 -0.39
C ASP A 3 23.02 7.21 1.07
N ASP A 4 24.19 7.56 1.61
CA ASP A 4 24.52 7.32 3.04
C ASP A 4 23.49 7.95 3.99
N LYS A 5 22.94 9.14 3.66
CA LYS A 5 21.92 9.78 4.50
C LYS A 5 20.58 9.06 4.43
N MET A 6 20.25 8.47 3.28
CA MET A 6 19.06 7.63 3.15
C MET A 6 19.23 6.34 3.96
N GLN A 7 20.41 5.69 3.89
CA GLN A 7 20.66 4.47 4.66
C GLN A 7 20.71 4.71 6.16
N ALA A 8 21.33 5.79 6.61
CA ALA A 8 21.39 6.15 8.03
C ALA A 8 19.99 6.27 8.67
N GLY A 9 18.97 6.67 7.92
CA GLY A 9 17.60 6.68 8.46
C GLY A 9 16.99 5.28 8.59
N TYR A 10 17.27 4.34 7.67
CA TYR A 10 16.86 2.94 7.86
C TYR A 10 17.60 2.30 9.05
N GLU A 11 18.91 2.55 9.18
CA GLU A 11 19.69 2.10 10.34
C GLU A 11 19.09 2.64 11.66
N ALA A 12 18.74 3.93 11.71
CA ALA A 12 18.09 4.51 12.87
C ALA A 12 16.71 3.89 13.16
N LEU A 13 15.93 3.49 12.15
CA LEU A 13 14.67 2.76 12.35
C LEU A 13 14.92 1.36 12.92
N GLU A 14 15.92 0.64 12.42
CA GLU A 14 16.31 -0.68 12.94
C GLU A 14 16.77 -0.62 14.40
N GLU A 15 17.42 0.47 14.79
CA GLU A 15 17.82 0.75 16.18
C GLU A 15 16.66 1.25 17.07
N GLY A 16 15.45 1.38 16.53
CA GLY A 16 14.27 1.83 17.28
C GLY A 16 14.28 3.33 17.59
N LYS A 17 14.89 4.16 16.73
CA LYS A 17 15.01 5.61 16.88
C LYS A 17 14.24 6.36 15.79
N PRO A 18 12.90 6.30 15.76
CA PRO A 18 12.08 6.85 14.68
C PRO A 18 12.24 8.37 14.50
N GLY A 19 12.35 9.14 15.59
CA GLY A 19 12.58 10.58 15.51
C GLY A 19 13.94 10.94 14.91
N GLU A 20 14.98 10.14 15.16
CA GLU A 20 16.31 10.32 14.54
C GLU A 20 16.26 10.00 13.05
N ALA A 21 15.63 8.88 12.68
CA ALA A 21 15.41 8.51 11.28
C ALA A 21 14.70 9.62 10.49
N CYS A 22 13.63 10.19 11.05
CA CYS A 22 12.90 11.30 10.44
C CYS A 22 13.80 12.51 10.21
N ARG A 23 14.62 12.90 11.20
CA ARG A 23 15.52 14.05 11.07
C ARG A 23 16.60 13.82 10.00
N LEU A 24 17.17 12.61 9.94
CA LEU A 24 18.15 12.22 8.92
C LEU A 24 17.53 12.24 7.53
N TRP A 25 16.35 11.65 7.37
CA TRP A 25 15.66 11.60 6.09
C TRP A 25 15.13 12.96 5.64
N LEU A 26 14.66 13.84 6.53
CA LEU A 26 14.35 15.23 6.18
C LEU A 26 15.59 15.97 5.67
N ALA A 27 16.76 15.71 6.25
CA ALA A 27 18.02 16.26 5.75
C ALA A 27 18.44 15.66 4.40
N ALA A 28 18.16 14.38 4.16
CA ALA A 28 18.33 13.74 2.85
C ALA A 28 17.38 14.34 1.80
N TRP A 29 16.12 14.58 2.16
CA TRP A 29 15.12 15.17 1.27
C TRP A 29 15.51 16.58 0.82
N ARG A 30 15.99 17.42 1.75
CA ARG A 30 16.54 18.73 1.38
C ARG A 30 17.71 18.63 0.39
N ALA A 31 18.57 17.62 0.55
CA ALA A 31 19.67 17.37 -0.37
C ALA A 31 19.19 16.87 -1.75
N VAL A 32 18.13 16.04 -1.80
CA VAL A 32 17.47 15.66 -3.07
C VAL A 32 17.00 16.91 -3.81
N LEU A 33 16.25 17.79 -3.14
CA LEU A 33 15.74 19.02 -3.76
C LEU A 33 16.86 19.92 -4.29
N GLU A 34 17.95 20.07 -3.53
CA GLU A 34 19.12 20.85 -3.93
C GLU A 34 19.83 20.24 -5.16
N LEU A 35 20.00 18.92 -5.19
CA LEU A 35 20.63 18.21 -6.31
C LEU A 35 19.75 18.22 -7.57
N MET A 36 18.43 18.09 -7.42
CA MET A 36 17.48 18.25 -8.52
C MET A 36 17.57 19.64 -9.13
N ALA A 37 17.60 20.68 -8.29
CA ALA A 37 17.74 22.07 -8.75
C ALA A 37 19.06 22.30 -9.51
N ARG A 38 20.18 21.78 -9.01
CA ARG A 38 21.50 21.90 -9.65
C ARG A 38 21.62 21.13 -10.97
N SER A 39 20.97 19.97 -11.06
CA SER A 39 20.99 19.12 -12.26
C SER A 39 19.94 19.49 -13.30
N GLY A 40 19.05 20.46 -12.99
CA GLY A 40 17.96 20.86 -13.87
C GLY A 40 16.87 19.79 -14.02
N LYS A 41 16.82 18.81 -13.11
CA LYS A 41 15.82 17.73 -13.13
C LYS A 41 14.54 18.19 -12.44
N ASN A 42 13.42 18.06 -13.16
CA ASN A 42 12.11 18.52 -12.72
C ASN A 42 11.12 17.39 -12.42
N THR A 43 11.49 16.13 -12.65
CA THR A 43 10.70 14.95 -12.26
C THR A 43 11.54 14.03 -11.40
N ILE A 44 10.89 13.27 -10.51
CA ILE A 44 11.58 12.28 -9.66
C ILE A 44 12.22 11.19 -10.52
N ASP A 45 11.53 10.66 -11.53
CA ASP A 45 12.09 9.65 -12.45
C ASP A 45 13.40 10.10 -13.10
N SER A 46 13.41 11.32 -13.65
CA SER A 46 14.59 11.85 -14.34
C SER A 46 15.77 12.10 -13.40
N PHE A 47 15.48 12.29 -12.10
CA PHE A 47 16.48 12.41 -11.06
C PHE A 47 16.95 11.03 -10.59
N ASP A 48 16.05 10.07 -10.42
CA ASP A 48 16.38 8.71 -10.01
C ASP A 48 17.29 7.99 -11.00
N ASP A 49 17.10 8.24 -12.31
CA ASP A 49 17.98 7.72 -13.35
C ASP A 49 19.40 8.34 -13.31
N LEU A 50 19.52 9.56 -12.80
CA LEU A 50 20.81 10.23 -12.61
C LEU A 50 21.47 9.83 -11.28
N PHE A 51 20.66 9.72 -10.22
CA PHE A 51 21.14 9.48 -8.86
C PHE A 51 21.77 8.10 -8.74
N GLY A 52 21.12 7.06 -9.27
CA GLY A 52 21.65 5.70 -9.28
C GLY A 52 22.02 5.15 -7.90
N GLY A 53 21.37 5.66 -6.84
CA GLY A 53 21.60 5.23 -5.48
C GLY A 53 21.00 3.87 -5.17
N THR A 54 21.23 3.40 -3.94
CA THR A 54 20.69 2.13 -3.45
C THR A 54 19.16 2.15 -3.42
N GLN A 55 18.57 3.31 -3.09
CA GLN A 55 17.13 3.53 -3.14
C GLN A 55 16.75 4.43 -4.31
N ARG A 56 15.58 4.14 -4.90
CA ARG A 56 14.87 5.09 -5.77
C ARG A 56 14.17 6.11 -4.86
N VAL A 57 14.43 7.40 -5.07
CA VAL A 57 13.77 8.52 -4.38
C VAL A 57 12.27 8.38 -4.43
N PHE A 58 11.72 7.90 -5.56
CA PHE A 58 10.29 7.63 -5.71
C PHE A 58 9.71 6.71 -4.61
N ASN A 59 10.42 5.63 -4.27
CA ASN A 59 9.98 4.72 -3.22
C ASN A 59 10.31 5.27 -1.85
N TRP A 60 11.54 5.77 -1.68
CA TRP A 60 12.05 6.23 -0.40
C TRP A 60 11.26 7.42 0.18
N ILE A 61 10.73 8.32 -0.66
CA ILE A 61 9.94 9.45 -0.18
C ILE A 61 8.61 9.02 0.47
N GLN A 62 8.06 7.87 0.08
CA GLN A 62 6.89 7.28 0.72
C GLN A 62 7.25 6.71 2.10
N ASP A 63 8.42 6.07 2.23
CA ASP A 63 8.93 5.61 3.53
C ASP A 63 9.15 6.79 4.49
N LEU A 64 9.69 7.90 3.99
CA LEU A 64 9.86 9.13 4.76
C LEU A 64 8.50 9.68 5.22
N GLU A 65 7.54 9.78 4.33
CA GLU A 65 6.18 10.25 4.64
C GLU A 65 5.55 9.41 5.77
N MET A 66 5.64 8.08 5.66
CA MET A 66 5.09 7.15 6.65
C MET A 66 5.84 7.22 7.98
N ALA A 67 7.17 7.34 7.95
CA ALA A 67 7.97 7.49 9.16
C ALA A 67 7.62 8.78 9.91
N LEU A 68 7.39 9.89 9.19
CA LEU A 68 6.94 11.14 9.80
C LEU A 68 5.56 11.02 10.44
N HIS A 69 4.63 10.26 9.84
CA HIS A 69 3.35 9.97 10.46
C HIS A 69 3.55 9.21 11.77
N ASN A 70 4.30 8.10 11.74
CA ASN A 70 4.52 7.24 12.90
C ASN A 70 5.23 7.99 14.04
N ALA A 71 6.30 8.74 13.74
CA ALA A 71 6.99 9.56 14.73
C ALA A 71 6.10 10.71 15.25
N GLY A 72 5.23 11.25 14.40
CA GLY A 72 4.27 12.31 14.75
C GLY A 72 3.30 11.92 15.87
N LEU A 73 2.94 10.64 15.97
CA LEU A 73 2.05 10.14 17.03
C LEU A 73 2.63 10.35 18.43
N GLU A 74 3.95 10.38 18.56
CA GLU A 74 4.66 10.65 19.83
C GLU A 74 5.21 12.08 19.90
N GLU A 75 5.77 12.59 18.79
CA GLU A 75 6.36 13.92 18.66
C GLU A 75 5.57 14.73 17.58
N PRO A 76 4.50 15.47 17.96
CA PRO A 76 3.58 16.10 17.00
C PRO A 76 4.21 17.07 16.01
N ASP A 77 5.41 17.58 16.27
CA ASP A 77 6.15 18.43 15.34
C ASP A 77 6.42 17.74 14.00
N PHE A 78 6.58 16.40 13.99
CA PHE A 78 6.73 15.66 12.73
C PHE A 78 5.50 15.66 11.84
N PHE A 79 4.29 15.89 12.39
CA PHE A 79 3.12 16.12 11.53
C PHE A 79 3.23 17.40 10.72
N ARG A 80 3.87 18.45 11.26
CA ARG A 80 4.11 19.69 10.52
C ARG A 80 5.15 19.49 9.42
N GLU A 81 6.20 18.71 9.70
CA GLU A 81 7.19 18.31 8.70
C GLU A 81 6.58 17.45 7.60
N ARG A 82 5.67 16.51 7.96
CA ARG A 82 4.90 15.70 6.99
C ARG A 82 4.03 16.57 6.09
N ILE A 83 3.35 17.57 6.65
CA ILE A 83 2.55 18.53 5.87
C ILE A 83 3.46 19.27 4.88
N ALA A 84 4.57 19.84 5.35
CA ALA A 84 5.51 20.58 4.51
C ALA A 84 6.13 19.72 3.40
N LEU A 85 6.45 18.46 3.70
CA LEU A 85 6.90 17.47 2.71
C LEU A 85 5.83 17.29 1.61
N CYS A 86 4.59 16.98 2.01
CA CYS A 86 3.50 16.73 1.07
C CYS A 86 3.17 17.95 0.22
N GLU A 87 3.11 19.14 0.81
CA GLU A 87 2.91 20.40 0.07
C GLU A 87 4.02 20.63 -0.94
N THR A 88 5.28 20.36 -0.57
CA THR A 88 6.43 20.47 -1.49
C THR A 88 6.31 19.49 -2.66
N VAL A 89 5.97 18.23 -2.37
CA VAL A 89 5.79 17.18 -3.38
C VAL A 89 4.65 17.54 -4.33
N LEU A 90 3.48 17.88 -3.78
CA LEU A 90 2.31 18.25 -4.58
C LEU A 90 2.56 19.50 -5.41
N ALA A 91 3.24 20.52 -4.89
CA ALA A 91 3.55 21.74 -5.64
C ALA A 91 4.54 21.49 -6.79
N ARG A 92 5.51 20.59 -6.60
CA ARG A 92 6.60 20.37 -7.57
C ARG A 92 6.29 19.26 -8.58
N PHE A 93 5.45 18.30 -8.21
CA PHE A 93 5.16 17.09 -9.00
C PHE A 93 3.67 16.89 -9.27
N ALA A 94 2.87 17.97 -9.22
CA ALA A 94 1.40 17.95 -9.40
C ALA A 94 0.87 17.20 -10.63
N GLY A 95 1.68 17.06 -11.69
CA GLY A 95 1.32 16.39 -12.94
C GLY A 95 1.55 14.88 -12.96
N ASP A 96 2.05 14.31 -11.87
CA ASP A 96 2.34 12.89 -11.76
C ASP A 96 1.27 12.21 -10.88
N ASP A 97 0.38 11.46 -11.53
CA ASP A 97 -0.74 10.74 -10.89
C ASP A 97 -0.26 9.77 -9.79
N LEU A 98 1.03 9.40 -9.79
CA LEU A 98 1.63 8.52 -8.79
C LEU A 98 1.59 9.11 -7.37
N PHE A 99 1.61 10.43 -7.20
CA PHE A 99 1.57 11.08 -5.89
C PHE A 99 0.16 11.53 -5.47
N ALA A 100 -0.86 11.28 -6.30
CA ALA A 100 -2.18 11.87 -6.10
C ALA A 100 -2.98 11.23 -4.95
N GLY A 101 -2.63 10.01 -4.50
CA GLY A 101 -3.32 9.32 -3.41
C GLY A 101 -2.81 9.74 -2.03
N ASP A 102 -1.73 9.08 -1.58
CA ASP A 102 -1.24 9.19 -0.20
C ASP A 102 -0.72 10.59 0.14
N PHE A 103 0.03 11.24 -0.76
CA PHE A 103 0.51 12.60 -0.51
C PHE A 103 -0.59 13.67 -0.50
N LYS A 104 -1.79 13.37 -1.03
CA LYS A 104 -2.96 14.23 -0.80
C LYS A 104 -3.61 13.93 0.55
N THR A 105 -3.87 12.68 0.88
CA THR A 105 -4.56 12.37 2.16
C THR A 105 -3.70 12.69 3.38
N ALA A 106 -2.39 12.53 3.27
CA ALA A 106 -1.40 12.73 4.32
C ALA A 106 -1.48 14.08 5.04
N PRO A 107 -1.42 15.25 4.37
CA PRO A 107 -1.51 16.54 5.04
C PRO A 107 -2.84 16.73 5.79
N ALA A 108 -3.96 16.26 5.24
CA ALA A 108 -5.25 16.34 5.92
C ALA A 108 -5.29 15.45 7.18
N GLN A 109 -4.77 14.23 7.10
CA GLN A 109 -4.61 13.35 8.28
C GLN A 109 -3.69 13.98 9.34
N SER A 110 -2.56 14.57 8.93
CA SER A 110 -1.67 15.29 9.85
C SER A 110 -2.37 16.47 10.54
N HIS A 111 -3.19 17.23 9.81
CA HIS A 111 -4.00 18.28 10.41
C HIS A 111 -5.00 17.73 11.43
N TYR A 112 -5.60 16.57 11.14
CA TYR A 112 -6.50 15.91 12.06
C TYR A 112 -5.80 15.51 13.37
N GLU A 113 -4.62 14.89 13.28
CA GLU A 113 -3.81 14.51 14.45
C GLU A 113 -3.35 15.71 15.29
N LEU A 114 -3.08 16.84 14.63
CA LEU A 114 -2.79 18.12 15.29
C LEU A 114 -4.03 18.80 15.89
N GLY A 115 -5.22 18.21 15.78
CA GLY A 115 -6.48 18.77 16.28
C GLY A 115 -7.11 19.83 15.38
N ASN A 116 -6.53 20.11 14.21
CA ASN A 116 -7.01 21.10 13.24
C ASN A 116 -8.08 20.51 12.31
N ARG A 117 -9.17 19.98 12.88
CA ARG A 117 -10.18 19.21 12.15
C ARG A 117 -10.82 19.98 11.01
N ASP A 118 -11.16 21.25 11.24
CA ASP A 118 -11.76 22.10 10.20
C ASP A 118 -10.84 22.26 8.98
N MET A 119 -9.52 22.25 9.19
CA MET A 119 -8.57 22.31 8.08
C MET A 119 -8.53 21.00 7.31
N ALA A 120 -8.49 19.86 8.00
CA ALA A 120 -8.55 18.55 7.39
C ALA A 120 -9.82 18.38 6.54
N ASP A 121 -10.99 18.77 7.10
CA ASP A 121 -12.27 18.70 6.41
C ASP A 121 -12.32 19.59 5.16
N ARG A 122 -11.77 20.81 5.24
CA ARG A 122 -11.68 21.70 4.07
C ARG A 122 -10.78 21.13 2.97
N LEU A 123 -9.67 20.51 3.32
CA LEU A 123 -8.75 19.90 2.35
C LEU A 123 -9.42 18.74 1.61
N PHE A 124 -10.02 17.80 2.34
CA PHE A 124 -10.76 16.70 1.73
C PHE A 124 -11.91 17.20 0.86
N ARG A 125 -12.70 18.16 1.36
CA ARG A 125 -13.80 18.74 0.57
C ARG A 125 -13.29 19.34 -0.73
N LYS A 126 -12.22 20.14 -0.69
CA LYS A 126 -11.61 20.73 -1.88
C LYS A 126 -11.25 19.65 -2.91
N TRP A 127 -10.54 18.60 -2.50
CA TRP A 127 -10.10 17.56 -3.44
C TRP A 127 -11.27 16.72 -3.99
N LEU A 128 -12.30 16.50 -3.19
CA LEU A 128 -13.48 15.73 -3.59
C LEU A 128 -14.46 16.56 -4.42
N ASP A 129 -14.46 17.88 -4.30
CA ASP A 129 -15.14 18.78 -5.23
C ASP A 129 -14.42 18.80 -6.60
N GLU A 130 -13.08 18.69 -6.60
CA GLU A 130 -12.26 18.59 -7.83
C GLU A 130 -12.36 17.20 -8.50
N LYS A 131 -12.36 16.13 -7.71
CA LYS A 131 -12.36 14.73 -8.17
C LYS A 131 -13.33 13.87 -7.33
N PRO A 132 -14.65 14.02 -7.52
CA PRO A 132 -15.66 13.33 -6.70
C PRO A 132 -15.65 11.82 -6.87
N GLU A 133 -15.13 11.30 -7.99
CA GLU A 133 -15.02 9.87 -8.26
C GLU A 133 -13.95 9.16 -7.42
N TRP A 134 -13.07 9.90 -6.75
CA TRP A 134 -11.95 9.34 -5.99
C TRP A 134 -12.42 8.67 -4.68
N SER A 135 -12.68 7.37 -4.72
CA SER A 135 -13.12 6.60 -3.53
C SER A 135 -12.13 6.67 -2.37
N GLY A 136 -10.82 6.72 -2.67
CA GLY A 136 -9.76 6.84 -1.66
C GLY A 136 -9.86 8.11 -0.81
N GLY A 137 -10.25 9.23 -1.42
CA GLY A 137 -10.44 10.49 -0.70
C GLY A 137 -11.61 10.42 0.27
N TRP A 138 -12.74 9.85 -0.15
CA TRP A 138 -13.92 9.64 0.69
C TRP A 138 -13.63 8.69 1.87
N VAL A 139 -12.96 7.57 1.61
CA VAL A 139 -12.57 6.61 2.67
C VAL A 139 -11.60 7.26 3.65
N GLY A 140 -10.53 7.90 3.15
CA GLY A 140 -9.54 8.58 3.99
C GLY A 140 -10.16 9.68 4.86
N TRP A 141 -11.08 10.46 4.30
CA TRP A 141 -11.81 11.47 5.07
C TRP A 141 -12.67 10.84 6.17
N SER A 142 -13.42 9.78 5.85
CA SER A 142 -14.24 9.08 6.85
C SER A 142 -13.40 8.46 7.96
N ASP A 143 -12.21 7.94 7.62
CA ASP A 143 -11.32 7.26 8.56
C ASP A 143 -10.72 8.24 9.56
N CYS A 144 -10.44 9.49 9.17
CA CYS A 144 -10.09 10.56 10.11
C CYS A 144 -11.14 10.70 11.21
N HIS A 145 -12.43 10.68 10.87
CA HIS A 145 -13.52 10.85 11.85
C HIS A 145 -13.80 9.59 12.69
N PHE A 146 -13.32 8.41 12.32
CA PHE A 146 -13.68 7.17 13.03
C PHE A 146 -12.54 6.18 13.24
N LEU A 147 -11.91 5.67 12.18
CA LEU A 147 -10.89 4.62 12.32
C LEU A 147 -9.66 5.16 13.07
N PHE A 148 -9.14 6.29 12.63
CA PHE A 148 -7.93 6.91 13.17
C PHE A 148 -8.22 7.93 14.28
N ALA A 149 -9.48 8.34 14.45
CA ALA A 149 -9.86 9.20 15.57
C ALA A 149 -9.57 8.54 16.93
N LYS A 150 -8.98 9.34 17.84
CA LYS A 150 -8.84 8.99 19.25
C LYS A 150 -10.20 8.59 19.83
N LYS A 151 -10.22 7.67 20.80
CA LYS A 151 -11.45 7.06 21.32
C LYS A 151 -12.54 8.07 21.73
N GLY A 152 -12.16 9.19 22.37
CA GLY A 152 -13.10 10.23 22.79
C GLY A 152 -13.58 11.16 21.66
N ASP A 153 -12.91 11.10 20.51
CA ASP A 153 -13.11 11.99 19.37
C ASP A 153 -13.81 11.32 18.20
N LYS A 154 -14.04 10.00 18.27
CA LYS A 154 -14.70 9.24 17.21
C LYS A 154 -16.10 9.80 16.95
N ASN A 155 -16.37 10.10 15.69
CA ASN A 155 -17.66 10.54 15.18
C ASN A 155 -18.16 9.58 14.09
N PRO A 156 -18.76 8.43 14.46
CA PRO A 156 -19.26 7.46 13.50
C PRO A 156 -20.36 8.02 12.60
N ALA A 157 -21.17 8.96 13.10
CA ALA A 157 -22.23 9.59 12.32
C ALA A 157 -21.66 10.42 11.16
N ARG A 158 -20.60 11.21 11.42
CA ARG A 158 -19.92 11.97 10.38
C ARG A 158 -19.18 11.07 9.39
N ALA A 159 -18.51 10.03 9.87
CA ALA A 159 -17.87 9.06 8.99
C ALA A 159 -18.87 8.36 8.06
N GLU A 160 -20.05 7.98 8.57
CA GLU A 160 -21.14 7.41 7.77
C GLU A 160 -21.68 8.39 6.72
N GLU A 161 -21.87 9.66 7.09
CA GLU A 161 -22.33 10.71 6.18
C GLU A 161 -21.37 10.86 5.00
N ILE A 162 -20.06 11.00 5.27
CA ILE A 162 -19.01 11.12 4.26
C ILE A 162 -19.02 9.90 3.31
N LEU A 163 -19.10 8.68 3.85
CA LEU A 163 -19.14 7.47 3.03
C LEU A 163 -20.40 7.40 2.16
N LYS A 164 -21.54 7.85 2.68
CA LYS A 164 -22.80 7.92 1.93
C LYS A 164 -22.78 9.00 0.85
N GLU A 165 -22.16 10.15 1.11
CA GLU A 165 -21.91 11.18 0.09
C GLU A 165 -21.08 10.60 -1.07
N GLY A 166 -19.96 9.92 -0.77
CA GLY A 166 -19.16 9.24 -1.79
C GLY A 166 -19.92 8.16 -2.54
N LEU A 167 -20.77 7.38 -1.86
CA LEU A 167 -21.66 6.40 -2.51
C LEU A 167 -22.76 7.07 -3.36
N ALA A 168 -23.12 8.32 -3.12
CA ALA A 168 -24.08 9.03 -3.97
C ALA A 168 -23.47 9.49 -5.30
N VAL A 169 -22.14 9.58 -5.41
CA VAL A 169 -21.44 9.91 -6.67
C VAL A 169 -21.68 8.77 -7.68
N PRO A 170 -22.31 9.02 -8.84
CA PRO A 170 -22.67 7.96 -9.79
C PRO A 170 -21.47 7.14 -10.27
N ASP A 171 -20.41 7.82 -10.70
CA ASP A 171 -19.24 7.23 -11.37
C ASP A 171 -18.02 7.05 -10.45
N VAL A 172 -18.24 6.84 -9.15
CA VAL A 172 -17.15 6.59 -8.20
C VAL A 172 -16.30 5.38 -8.60
N ASP A 173 -14.98 5.54 -8.60
CA ASP A 173 -14.01 4.61 -9.20
C ASP A 173 -14.05 3.21 -8.58
N ASP A 174 -14.08 3.11 -7.25
CA ASP A 174 -14.25 1.89 -6.50
C ASP A 174 -15.38 2.01 -5.46
N ARG A 175 -16.61 1.87 -5.95
CA ARG A 175 -17.80 1.77 -5.10
C ARG A 175 -17.71 0.66 -4.04
N SER A 176 -17.02 -0.44 -4.33
CA SER A 176 -16.87 -1.58 -3.39
C SER A 176 -16.04 -1.15 -2.18
N PHE A 177 -14.98 -0.39 -2.40
CA PHE A 177 -14.11 0.11 -1.34
C PHE A 177 -14.89 0.94 -0.30
N LEU A 178 -15.77 1.82 -0.77
CA LEU A 178 -16.68 2.59 0.09
C LEU A 178 -17.69 1.71 0.83
N GLN A 179 -18.28 0.74 0.14
CA GLN A 179 -19.25 -0.19 0.75
C GLN A 179 -18.60 -1.07 1.83
N GLU A 180 -17.38 -1.55 1.59
CA GLU A 180 -16.61 -2.33 2.56
C GLU A 180 -16.24 -1.49 3.77
N ARG A 181 -15.80 -0.24 3.56
CA ARG A 181 -15.52 0.68 4.67
C ARG A 181 -16.76 0.98 5.51
N LEU A 182 -17.90 1.26 4.86
CA LEU A 182 -19.17 1.53 5.54
C LEU A 182 -19.69 0.29 6.29
N LYS A 183 -19.50 -0.90 5.73
CA LYS A 183 -19.80 -2.16 6.40
C LYS A 183 -18.99 -2.29 7.69
N THR A 184 -17.67 -2.06 7.64
CA THR A 184 -16.80 -2.12 8.83
C THR A 184 -17.25 -1.13 9.90
N LEU A 185 -17.58 0.11 9.51
CA LEU A 185 -18.15 1.11 10.42
C LEU A 185 -19.43 0.61 11.10
N TYR A 186 -20.34 -0.03 10.36
CA TYR A 186 -21.55 -0.61 10.93
C TYR A 186 -21.26 -1.79 11.87
N GLU A 187 -20.29 -2.65 11.55
CA GLU A 187 -19.88 -3.74 12.44
C GLU A 187 -19.32 -3.22 13.77
N GLU A 188 -18.41 -2.24 13.71
CA GLU A 188 -17.78 -1.66 14.90
C GLU A 188 -18.76 -0.83 15.76
N THR A 189 -19.84 -0.33 15.17
CA THR A 189 -20.89 0.42 15.87
C THR A 189 -22.08 -0.44 16.30
N GLY A 190 -22.00 -1.78 16.14
CA GLY A 190 -23.05 -2.71 16.58
C GLY A 190 -24.26 -2.80 15.64
N ARG A 191 -24.16 -2.26 14.43
CA ARG A 191 -25.23 -2.18 13.41
C ARG A 191 -25.16 -3.35 12.42
N GLY A 192 -25.20 -4.56 12.97
CA GLY A 192 -24.99 -5.79 12.19
C GLY A 192 -26.02 -6.04 11.07
N LYS A 193 -27.25 -5.52 11.20
CA LYS A 193 -28.28 -5.67 10.15
C LYS A 193 -27.92 -4.90 8.89
N GLU A 194 -27.45 -3.66 9.05
CA GLU A 194 -27.01 -2.80 7.95
C GLU A 194 -25.72 -3.34 7.32
N ALA A 195 -24.77 -3.79 8.14
CA ALA A 195 -23.56 -4.47 7.64
C ALA A 195 -23.90 -5.71 6.78
N ALA A 196 -24.85 -6.54 7.23
CA ALA A 196 -25.30 -7.70 6.46
C ALA A 196 -26.02 -7.31 5.16
N ALA A 197 -26.74 -6.18 5.14
CA ALA A 197 -27.36 -5.66 3.93
C ALA A 197 -26.30 -5.25 2.90
N LEU A 198 -25.29 -4.47 3.31
CA LEU A 198 -24.16 -4.08 2.46
C LEU A 198 -23.39 -5.31 1.95
N MET A 199 -23.14 -6.30 2.80
CA MET A 199 -22.47 -7.53 2.38
C MET A 199 -23.22 -8.25 1.25
N ARG A 200 -24.56 -8.29 1.31
CA ARG A 200 -25.37 -8.87 0.22
C ARG A 200 -25.28 -8.05 -1.06
N GLU A 201 -25.20 -6.73 -0.97
CA GLU A 201 -25.01 -5.87 -2.14
C GLU A 201 -23.63 -6.06 -2.77
N ILE A 202 -22.58 -6.11 -1.97
CA ILE A 202 -21.20 -6.37 -2.43
C ILE A 202 -21.13 -7.73 -3.15
N ARG A 203 -21.70 -8.78 -2.55
CA ARG A 203 -21.73 -10.14 -3.12
C ARG A 203 -22.56 -10.30 -4.39
N LYS A 204 -23.47 -9.37 -4.70
CA LYS A 204 -24.25 -9.41 -5.96
C LYS A 204 -23.42 -9.05 -7.19
N LYS A 205 -22.20 -8.53 -7.02
CA LYS A 205 -21.28 -8.31 -8.15
C LYS A 205 -20.74 -9.67 -8.62
N PRO A 206 -20.80 -9.98 -9.93
CA PRO A 206 -20.36 -11.27 -10.45
C PRO A 206 -18.86 -11.40 -10.24
N ILE A 207 -18.46 -12.31 -9.34
CA ILE A 207 -17.12 -12.87 -9.34
C ILE A 207 -17.05 -13.73 -10.60
N PRO A 208 -16.07 -13.54 -11.50
CA PRO A 208 -15.95 -14.38 -12.67
C PRO A 208 -15.82 -15.84 -12.24
N GLU A 209 -16.51 -16.75 -12.92
CA GLU A 209 -16.33 -18.18 -12.65
C GLU A 209 -14.87 -18.53 -12.92
N HIS A 210 -14.16 -19.04 -11.92
CA HIS A 210 -12.75 -19.33 -12.00
C HIS A 210 -12.53 -20.84 -12.01
N VAL A 211 -12.09 -21.36 -13.16
CA VAL A 211 -11.74 -22.77 -13.33
C VAL A 211 -10.23 -22.89 -13.49
N VAL A 212 -9.61 -23.61 -12.56
CA VAL A 212 -8.18 -23.96 -12.64
C VAL A 212 -8.04 -25.39 -13.15
N SER A 213 -7.28 -25.57 -14.21
CA SER A 213 -6.91 -26.88 -14.74
C SER A 213 -5.41 -27.05 -14.68
N VAL A 214 -4.95 -28.14 -14.07
CA VAL A 214 -3.53 -28.47 -13.94
C VAL A 214 -3.23 -29.71 -14.78
N LYS A 215 -2.27 -29.61 -15.69
CA LYS A 215 -1.74 -30.73 -16.47
C LYS A 215 -0.28 -30.96 -16.10
N CYS A 216 0.01 -32.16 -15.62
CA CYS A 216 1.38 -32.58 -15.35
C CYS A 216 2.03 -33.07 -16.64
N LYS A 217 3.09 -32.39 -17.09
CA LYS A 217 3.95 -32.81 -18.20
C LYS A 217 5.26 -33.36 -17.63
N PRO A 218 6.01 -34.19 -18.39
CA PRO A 218 7.20 -34.88 -17.88
C PRO A 218 8.23 -33.98 -17.17
N ASN A 219 8.40 -32.72 -17.62
CA ASN A 219 9.34 -31.75 -17.05
C ASN A 219 8.70 -30.42 -16.65
N ALA A 220 7.36 -30.34 -16.57
CA ALA A 220 6.68 -29.08 -16.26
C ALA A 220 5.26 -29.30 -15.73
N LEU A 221 4.81 -28.42 -14.83
CA LEU A 221 3.40 -28.28 -14.50
C LEU A 221 2.81 -27.18 -15.36
N GLN A 222 1.79 -27.51 -16.15
CA GLN A 222 1.01 -26.53 -16.88
C GLN A 222 -0.25 -26.21 -16.08
N VAL A 223 -0.33 -25.00 -15.53
CA VAL A 223 -1.54 -24.47 -14.89
C VAL A 223 -2.26 -23.58 -15.90
N LYS A 224 -3.53 -23.87 -16.19
CA LYS A 224 -4.40 -23.03 -17.00
C LYS A 224 -5.56 -22.56 -16.12
N GLN A 225 -5.61 -21.26 -15.88
CA GLN A 225 -6.71 -20.58 -15.23
C GLN A 225 -7.67 -20.04 -16.30
N THR A 226 -8.96 -20.30 -16.15
CA THR A 226 -10.02 -19.80 -17.03
C THR A 226 -10.97 -18.98 -16.19
N LEU A 227 -11.21 -17.73 -16.60
CA LEU A 227 -12.13 -16.81 -15.94
C LEU A 227 -13.31 -16.52 -16.88
N THR A 228 -14.54 -16.79 -16.43
CA THR A 228 -15.76 -16.55 -17.20
C THR A 228 -16.53 -15.38 -16.60
N PHE A 229 -16.75 -14.32 -17.36
CA PHE A 229 -17.36 -13.06 -16.88
C PHE A 229 -18.87 -12.96 -17.19
N GLY A 230 -19.50 -14.09 -17.54
CA GLY A 230 -20.92 -14.13 -17.93
C GLY A 230 -21.24 -13.24 -19.14
N GLU A 231 -22.52 -12.94 -19.33
CA GLU A 231 -23.05 -12.18 -20.49
C GLU A 231 -22.60 -10.71 -20.51
N LYS A 232 -22.21 -10.15 -19.35
CA LYS A 232 -21.76 -8.75 -19.25
C LYS A 232 -20.34 -8.52 -19.76
N GLY A 233 -19.58 -9.60 -20.02
CA GLY A 233 -18.24 -9.52 -20.57
C GLY A 233 -17.17 -9.11 -19.55
N LEU A 234 -15.91 -9.15 -20.01
CA LEU A 234 -14.71 -8.85 -19.22
C LEU A 234 -14.68 -7.35 -18.84
N PRO A 235 -14.67 -6.98 -17.54
CA PRO A 235 -14.53 -5.59 -17.12
C PRO A 235 -13.10 -5.10 -17.37
N LEU A 236 -12.88 -4.42 -18.50
CA LEU A 236 -11.56 -3.98 -18.94
C LEU A 236 -10.92 -2.96 -17.99
N ASP A 237 -11.74 -2.17 -17.31
CA ASP A 237 -11.35 -1.22 -16.25
C ASP A 237 -10.74 -1.92 -15.03
N ARG A 238 -11.12 -3.18 -14.77
CA ARG A 238 -10.68 -3.97 -13.60
C ARG A 238 -9.66 -5.04 -13.95
N LEU A 239 -9.27 -5.16 -15.22
CA LEU A 239 -8.26 -6.11 -15.70
C LEU A 239 -6.94 -6.01 -14.92
N PRO A 240 -6.38 -4.83 -14.63
CA PRO A 240 -5.09 -4.73 -13.94
C PRO A 240 -5.09 -5.39 -12.55
N GLY A 241 -6.09 -5.09 -11.70
CA GLY A 241 -6.21 -5.67 -10.37
C GLY A 241 -6.52 -7.17 -10.39
N LEU A 242 -7.32 -7.61 -11.37
CA LEU A 242 -7.61 -9.02 -11.57
C LEU A 242 -6.36 -9.81 -11.99
N LEU A 243 -5.56 -9.28 -12.91
CA LEU A 243 -4.29 -9.88 -13.33
C LEU A 243 -3.30 -9.95 -12.16
N GLN A 244 -3.23 -8.92 -11.33
CA GLN A 244 -2.37 -8.91 -10.15
C GLN A 244 -2.77 -9.99 -9.13
N SER A 245 -4.09 -10.18 -8.93
CA SER A 245 -4.63 -11.23 -8.05
C SER A 245 -4.35 -12.65 -8.56
N LEU A 246 -4.36 -12.86 -9.88
CA LEU A 246 -4.02 -14.16 -10.48
C LEU A 246 -2.53 -14.50 -10.34
N HIS A 247 -1.66 -13.49 -10.50
CA HIS A 247 -0.22 -13.68 -10.38
C HIS A 247 0.23 -14.00 -8.94
N ALA A 248 -0.47 -13.50 -7.92
CA ALA A 248 -0.18 -13.76 -6.50
C ALA A 248 -0.29 -15.25 -6.10
N GLY A 249 -0.96 -16.09 -6.91
CA GLY A 249 -1.06 -17.53 -6.72
C GLY A 249 0.01 -18.37 -7.43
N THR A 250 0.95 -17.74 -8.15
CA THR A 250 2.02 -18.46 -8.86
C THR A 250 3.19 -18.66 -7.90
N PRO A 251 3.54 -19.89 -7.50
CA PRO A 251 4.76 -20.10 -6.71
C PRO A 251 5.95 -19.57 -7.52
N ALA A 252 6.84 -18.83 -6.87
CA ALA A 252 8.11 -18.40 -7.47
C ALA A 252 8.78 -19.60 -8.16
N PRO A 253 9.46 -19.40 -9.30
CA PRO A 253 10.22 -20.48 -9.92
C PRO A 253 11.12 -21.08 -8.84
N ILE A 254 10.90 -22.36 -8.52
CA ILE A 254 11.84 -23.09 -7.69
C ILE A 254 13.10 -23.13 -8.55
N GLU A 255 14.06 -22.23 -8.26
CA GLU A 255 15.41 -22.39 -8.77
C GLU A 255 15.79 -23.83 -8.47
N ALA A 256 16.13 -24.59 -9.50
CA ALA A 256 16.60 -25.95 -9.34
C ALA A 256 17.86 -25.86 -8.48
N ALA A 257 17.68 -26.02 -7.16
CA ALA A 257 18.75 -26.02 -6.20
C ALA A 257 19.74 -27.06 -6.71
N ARG A 258 20.89 -26.60 -7.19
CA ARG A 258 22.01 -27.48 -7.51
C ARG A 258 22.30 -28.21 -6.21
N HIS A 259 21.85 -29.46 -6.09
CA HIS A 259 21.99 -30.23 -4.87
C HIS A 259 23.47 -30.25 -4.51
N ALA A 260 23.84 -29.53 -3.46
CA ALA A 260 25.13 -29.68 -2.83
C ALA A 260 25.29 -31.17 -2.46
N PRO A 261 26.44 -31.81 -2.72
CA PRO A 261 26.63 -33.22 -2.43
C PRO A 261 26.37 -33.46 -0.94
N VAL A 262 25.34 -34.26 -0.64
CA VAL A 262 24.99 -34.63 0.74
C VAL A 262 26.17 -35.35 1.39
N GLY A 263 26.68 -34.77 2.48
CA GLY A 263 27.74 -35.40 3.27
C GLY A 263 27.30 -36.78 3.77
N ARG A 264 28.15 -37.80 3.64
CA ARG A 264 27.83 -39.22 3.98
C ARG A 264 27.23 -39.44 5.37
N ASN A 265 27.52 -38.57 6.34
CA ASN A 265 27.02 -38.66 7.71
C ASN A 265 25.77 -37.81 7.99
N ASN A 266 25.33 -36.96 7.06
CA ASN A 266 24.14 -36.12 7.22
C ASN A 266 22.85 -36.95 7.12
N PRO A 267 21.72 -36.44 7.64
CA PRO A 267 20.41 -37.07 7.46
C PRO A 267 20.09 -37.30 5.97
N CYS A 268 19.49 -38.44 5.66
CA CYS A 268 19.20 -38.82 4.30
C CYS A 268 18.03 -37.99 3.76
N PRO A 269 18.16 -37.36 2.57
CA PRO A 269 17.14 -36.46 2.01
C PRO A 269 15.85 -37.18 1.60
N CYS A 270 15.82 -38.52 1.58
CA CYS A 270 14.60 -39.30 1.34
C CYS A 270 13.62 -39.30 2.54
N GLY A 271 13.93 -38.57 3.62
CA GLY A 271 13.06 -38.46 4.80
C GLY A 271 13.07 -39.67 5.74
N SER A 272 13.99 -40.63 5.56
CA SER A 272 14.03 -41.86 6.39
C SER A 272 14.55 -41.67 7.82
N GLY A 273 15.06 -40.47 8.16
CA GLY A 273 15.71 -40.17 9.45
C GLY A 273 17.08 -40.82 9.67
N ARG A 274 17.59 -41.63 8.72
CA ARG A 274 18.89 -42.31 8.82
C ARG A 274 20.02 -41.47 8.21
N LYS A 275 21.27 -41.68 8.65
CA LYS A 275 22.46 -41.09 7.99
C LYS A 275 22.56 -41.57 6.54
N TYR A 276 22.94 -40.69 5.60
CA TYR A 276 22.95 -40.96 4.16
C TYR A 276 23.70 -42.26 3.79
N LYS A 277 24.89 -42.50 4.35
CA LYS A 277 25.67 -43.74 4.12
C LYS A 277 24.98 -45.04 4.54
N LYS A 278 23.99 -44.96 5.43
CA LYS A 278 23.21 -46.12 5.92
C LYS A 278 21.83 -46.23 5.25
N CYS A 279 21.52 -45.36 4.28
CA CYS A 279 20.25 -45.33 3.56
C CYS A 279 20.51 -45.27 2.05
N CYS A 280 20.22 -44.16 1.36
CA CYS A 280 20.39 -44.06 -0.09
C CYS A 280 21.84 -44.15 -0.57
N GLY A 281 22.82 -43.86 0.30
CA GLY A 281 24.25 -43.97 0.00
C GLY A 281 24.86 -45.34 0.31
N ARG A 282 24.06 -46.40 0.46
CA ARG A 282 24.52 -47.74 0.88
C ARG A 282 25.03 -48.61 -0.28
N GLN A 283 24.86 -48.17 -1.53
CA GLN A 283 25.27 -48.88 -2.75
C GLN A 283 26.15 -48.02 -3.69
N ARG A 284 26.85 -47.03 -3.15
CA ARG A 284 27.90 -46.27 -3.86
C ARG A 284 29.19 -46.28 -3.07
#